data_AF-A0A973KU99-F1
#
_entry.id   AF-A0A973KU99-F1
#
_cell.length_a   1.000
_cell.length_b   1.000
_cell.length_c   1.000
_cell.angle_alpha   90.00
_cell.angle_beta   90.00
_cell.angle_gamma   90.00
#
_symmetry.space_group_name_H-M   'P 1'
#
loop_
_entity.id
_entity.type
_entity.pdbx_description
1 polymer ?
#
loop_
_entity_poly.entity_id
_entity_poly.type
_entity_poly.pdbx_seq_one_letter_code
_entity_poly.pdbx_strand_id
1 'polypeptide(L)' 'AGAYAEAAAKQRAEVAGALRTAGAAHLRLSTDRDWLLDIVNFVAARRHRHNRRAEVR' A
#
# COMPACT_ATOMS: atom_id res chain seq x y z
N ALA A 1 17.79 -12.63 11.67
CA ALA A 1 16.72 -13.00 10.72
C ALA A 1 17.37 -13.79 9.59
N GLY A 2 16.85 -14.96 9.21
CA GLY A 2 17.52 -15.84 8.22
C GLY A 2 17.54 -15.27 6.80
N ALA A 3 18.34 -15.86 5.91
CA ALA A 3 18.51 -15.43 4.51
C ALA A 3 17.17 -15.25 3.75
N TYR A 4 16.17 -16.08 4.04
CA TYR A 4 14.83 -15.94 3.46
C TYR A 4 14.11 -14.66 3.91
N ALA A 5 14.24 -14.26 5.17
CA ALA A 5 13.60 -13.05 5.69
C ALA A 5 14.20 -11.80 5.04
N GLU A 6 15.50 -11.81 4.78
CA GLU A 6 16.23 -10.75 4.07
C GLU A 6 15.83 -10.70 2.58
N ALA A 7 15.82 -11.84 1.90
CA ALA A 7 15.37 -11.94 0.51
C ALA A 7 13.91 -11.44 0.35
N ALA A 8 13.02 -11.82 1.26
CA ALA A 8 11.64 -11.37 1.25
C ALA A 8 11.50 -9.86 1.55
N ALA A 9 12.36 -9.31 2.41
CA ALA A 9 12.40 -7.86 2.65
C ALA A 9 12.85 -7.10 1.39
N LYS A 10 13.89 -7.60 0.71
CA LYS A 10 14.37 -7.05 -0.56
C LYS A 10 13.29 -7.07 -1.64
N GLN A 11 12.64 -8.22 -1.85
CA GLN A 11 11.54 -8.35 -2.82
C GLN A 11 10.41 -7.35 -2.53
N ARG A 12 10.01 -7.20 -1.26
CA ARG A 12 8.97 -6.23 -0.87
C ARG A 12 9.40 -4.78 -1.14
N ALA A 13 10.67 -4.45 -0.93
CA ALA A 13 11.20 -3.12 -1.22
C ALA A 13 11.20 -2.83 -2.73
N GLU A 14 11.55 -3.81 -3.55
CA GLU A 14 11.52 -3.72 -5.01
C GLU A 14 10.09 -3.52 -5.54
N VAL A 15 9.15 -4.35 -5.09
CA VAL A 15 7.71 -4.20 -5.43
C VAL A 15 7.20 -2.82 -5.01
N ALA A 16 7.53 -2.36 -3.79
CA ALA A 16 7.14 -1.04 -3.34
C ALA A 16 7.74 0.08 -4.21
N GLY A 17 8.97 -0.09 -4.70
CA GLY A 17 9.60 0.80 -5.68
C GLY A 17 8.83 0.88 -6.99
N ALA A 18 8.56 -0.28 -7.60
CA ALA A 18 7.84 -0.38 -8.87
C ALA A 18 6.41 0.21 -8.79
N LEU A 19 5.71 0.00 -7.68
CA LEU A 19 4.37 0.56 -7.49
C LEU A 19 4.39 2.09 -7.36
N ARG A 20 5.41 2.64 -6.68
CA ARG A 20 5.59 4.10 -6.59
C ARG A 20 5.86 4.72 -7.96
N THR A 21 6.74 4.12 -8.77
CA THR A 21 7.06 4.65 -10.10
C THR A 21 5.89 4.53 -11.07
N ALA A 22 5.06 3.50 -10.94
CA ALA A 22 3.83 3.34 -11.72
C ALA A 22 2.71 4.32 -11.33
N GLY A 23 2.87 5.09 -10.25
CA GLY A 23 1.79 5.93 -9.70
C GLY A 23 0.61 5.11 -9.16
N ALA A 24 0.82 3.82 -8.90
CA ALA A 24 -0.20 2.91 -8.40
C ALA A 24 -0.32 3.03 -6.88
N ALA A 25 -1.55 2.99 -6.38
CA ALA A 25 -1.78 2.89 -4.94
C ALA A 25 -1.50 1.46 -4.45
N HIS A 26 -0.84 1.32 -3.31
CA HIS A 26 -0.46 0.03 -2.74
C HIS A 26 -0.92 -0.10 -1.29
N LEU A 27 -1.46 -1.27 -0.94
CA LEU A 27 -1.81 -1.67 0.43
C LEU A 27 -1.16 -3.02 0.72
N ARG A 28 -0.47 -3.14 1.87
CA ARG A 28 0.08 -4.41 2.35
C ARG A 28 -0.85 -5.01 3.41
N LEU A 29 -1.30 -6.24 3.16
CA LEU A 29 -2.11 -7.01 4.10
C LEU A 29 -1.25 -8.03 4.85
N SER A 30 -1.63 -8.33 6.07
CA SER A 30 -1.08 -9.41 6.88
C SER A 30 -2.22 -10.03 7.67
N THR A 31 -2.17 -11.34 7.86
CA THR A 31 -3.16 -12.13 8.61
C THR A 31 -3.03 -11.96 10.13
N ASP A 32 -1.92 -11.38 10.60
CA ASP A 32 -1.62 -11.18 12.02
C ASP A 32 -2.21 -9.88 12.56
N ARG A 33 -2.85 -9.09 11.69
CA ARG A 33 -3.48 -7.81 11.98
C ARG A 33 -4.87 -7.79 11.36
N ASP A 34 -5.69 -6.84 11.79
CA ASP A 34 -7.02 -6.64 11.22
C ASP A 34 -6.90 -6.09 9.79
N TRP A 35 -6.83 -7.02 8.84
CA TRP A 35 -6.67 -6.71 7.42
C TRP A 35 -7.93 -6.06 6.83
N LEU A 36 -9.11 -6.21 7.45
CA LEU A 36 -10.34 -5.59 6.97
C LEU A 36 -10.34 -4.09 7.28
N LEU A 37 -9.97 -3.71 8.50
CA LEU A 37 -9.79 -2.31 8.87
C LEU A 37 -8.74 -1.61 7.99
N ASP A 38 -7.66 -2.31 7.65
CA ASP A 38 -6.64 -1.78 6.75
C ASP A 38 -7.19 -1.45 5.36
N ILE A 39 -8.04 -2.32 4.80
CA ILE A 39 -8.71 -2.09 3.50
C ILE A 39 -9.65 -0.90 3.60
N VAL A 40 -10.49 -0.84 4.63
CA VAL A 40 -11.46 0.26 4.83
C VAL A 40 -10.73 1.59 4.91
N ASN A 41 -9.69 1.69 5.74
CA ASN A 41 -8.88 2.90 5.89
C ASN A 41 -8.22 3.32 4.57
N PHE A 42 -7.68 2.36 3.82
CA PHE A 42 -7.05 2.63 2.53
C PHE A 42 -8.04 3.19 1.50
N VAL A 43 -9.23 2.59 1.38
CA VAL A 43 -10.28 3.04 0.46
C VAL A 43 -10.82 4.41 0.87
N ALA A 44 -11.06 4.63 2.17
CA ALA A 44 -11.51 5.92 2.69
C ALA A 44 -10.51 7.04 2.38
N ALA A 45 -9.22 6.82 2.66
CA ALA A 45 -8.16 7.77 2.33
C ALA A 45 -8.06 8.04 0.83
N ARG A 46 -8.26 7.03 -0.02
CA ARG A 46 -8.26 7.20 -1.48
C ARG A 46 -9.46 8.00 -1.98
N ARG A 47 -10.66 7.73 -1.46
CA ARG A 47 -11.88 8.49 -1.80
C ARG A 47 -11.73 9.95 -1.42
N HIS A 48 -11.20 10.24 -0.22
CA HIS A 48 -10.92 11.61 0.22
C HIS A 48 -9.96 12.36 -0.71
N ARG A 49 -8.85 11.70 -1.11
CA ARG A 49 -7.90 12.28 -2.08
C ARG A 49 -8.53 12.53 -3.45
N HIS A 50 -9.42 11.64 -3.91
CA HIS A 50 -10.12 11.81 -5.18
C HIS A 50 -11.09 12.99 -5.14
N ASN A 51 -11.90 13.09 -4.07
CA ASN A 51 -12.87 14.18 -3.90
C ASN A 51 -12.18 15.54 -3.84
N ARG A 52 -11.10 15.67 -3.08
CA ARG A 52 -10.31 16.92 -3.03
C ARG A 52 -9.77 17.34 -4.39
N ARG A 53 -9.33 16.38 -5.23
CA ARG A 53 -8.87 16.68 -6.59
C ARG A 53 -10.00 17.17 -7.50
N ALA A 54 -11.23 16.74 -7.25
CA ALA A 54 -12.41 17.18 -7.99
C ALA A 54 -12.84 18.60 -7.58
N GLU A 55 -12.70 18.97 -6.31
CA GLU A 55 -13.04 20.32 -5.80
C GLU A 55 -12.08 21.43 -6.27
N VAL A 56 -10.84 21.07 -6.59
CA VAL A 56 -9.80 22.02 -7.05
C VAL A 56 -9.87 22.25 -8.58
N ARG A 57 -10.65 21.45 -9.32
CA ARG A 57 -10.86 21.59 -10.76
C ARG A 57 -12.12 22.38 -11.06
#